data_AF-A0A0S4J1A8-F1
#
_entry.id   AF-A0A0S4J1A8-F1
#
_cell.length_a   1.000
_cell.length_b   1.000
_cell.length_c   1.000
_cell.angle_alpha   90.00
_cell.angle_beta   90.00
_cell.angle_gamma   90.00
#
_symmetry.space_group_name_H-M   'P 1'
#
loop_
_entity.id
_entity.type
_entity.pdbx_description
1 polymer ?
#
loop_
_entity_poly.entity_id
_entity_poly.type
_entity_poly.pdbx_seq_one_letter_code
_entity_poly.pdbx_strand_id
1 'polypeptide(L)'
;MADKLDVARLKPNQFIHLLNNNSNATTILTGPLTYTRLDHEYFTTTSPQQYVSVPPQKYCIVLNPVVRDAAGALVLDTLGQAKVRLGSREIRFHQEPFPLYPGEVLLQDVTKLQTISATQALNVVCESDFDDIQADGTVVKRKAGDEWVLQGPLTYRPRVELEIQAVIDATIIKADQALKIRARWNFTDKRVVGKDVLRKAGEEWLITDAGAFIPTADEEVLESITAQVLTDRVALHVVTEVNFTDRFGNPRAAGDAWLVTSAQTELFIPSPEERVVSRVPLTVVSNRQYAIVENVTVAGKNVLGRRELRTGHCTFFLNPGESLSGGDVKDLYVLCANEALLLRSITAFTDAAGVSHDAGDRWLIRGPLEFVPALDVEVLEKRSAIPLDVNEGVYIRNVRTGEVRAHIGSTVLLNEDEELWKKELDPLVEELLLTPKLTKTITGTSRGAPAVSRRDKNRVVTCTVPHLREHVHKLMFCVFSA
;
A
#
# COMPACT_ATOMS: atom_id res chain seq x y z
N MET A 1 -34.76 61.01 -27.48
CA MET A 1 -36.08 61.30 -28.10
C MET A 1 -36.20 60.38 -29.29
N ALA A 2 -36.95 59.28 -29.15
CA ALA A 2 -37.23 58.38 -30.26
C ALA A 2 -38.16 59.09 -31.27
N ASP A 3 -37.84 59.01 -32.56
CA ASP A 3 -38.68 59.56 -33.64
C ASP A 3 -40.12 59.03 -33.50
N LYS A 4 -41.09 59.95 -33.51
CA LYS A 4 -42.52 59.65 -33.35
C LYS A 4 -43.02 58.88 -34.58
N LEU A 5 -43.17 57.58 -34.43
CA LEU A 5 -44.05 56.81 -35.31
C LEU A 5 -45.49 57.30 -35.11
N ASP A 6 -46.14 57.81 -36.15
CA ASP A 6 -47.57 58.15 -36.11
C ASP A 6 -48.47 56.95 -36.43
N VAL A 7 -47.95 55.99 -37.21
CA VAL A 7 -48.65 54.75 -37.60
C VAL A 7 -47.73 53.56 -37.38
N ALA A 8 -48.18 52.58 -36.59
CA ALA A 8 -47.52 51.30 -36.42
C ALA A 8 -48.17 50.24 -37.33
N ARG A 9 -47.41 49.71 -38.29
CA ARG A 9 -47.81 48.58 -39.14
C ARG A 9 -47.19 47.29 -38.60
N LEU A 10 -47.96 46.55 -37.80
CA LEU A 10 -47.53 45.30 -37.19
C LEU A 10 -47.81 44.13 -38.14
N LYS A 11 -46.77 43.40 -38.52
CA LYS A 11 -46.89 42.11 -39.24
C LYS A 11 -47.29 41.00 -38.26
N PRO A 12 -47.70 39.81 -38.75
CA PRO A 12 -47.87 38.64 -37.88
C PRO A 12 -46.62 38.40 -37.01
N ASN A 13 -46.81 38.02 -35.75
CA ASN A 13 -45.74 37.81 -34.76
C ASN A 13 -44.88 39.05 -34.47
N GLN A 14 -45.44 40.26 -34.64
CA GLN A 14 -44.83 41.49 -34.15
C GLN A 14 -45.69 42.15 -33.07
N PHE A 15 -45.05 42.81 -32.12
CA PHE A 15 -45.73 43.64 -31.12
C PHE A 15 -45.05 44.99 -30.94
N ILE A 16 -45.79 45.95 -30.39
CA ILE A 16 -45.27 47.23 -29.94
C ILE A 16 -46.01 47.64 -28.67
N HIS A 17 -45.32 48.33 -27.76
CA HIS A 17 -45.94 48.87 -26.56
C HIS A 17 -46.50 50.26 -26.82
N LEU A 18 -47.73 50.52 -26.34
CA LEU A 18 -48.46 51.77 -26.47
C LEU A 18 -48.70 52.34 -25.06
N LEU A 19 -48.13 53.51 -24.78
CA LEU A 19 -48.36 54.26 -23.55
C LEU A 19 -49.50 55.26 -23.76
N ASN A 20 -50.53 55.19 -22.93
CA ASN A 20 -51.60 56.19 -22.87
C ASN A 20 -51.27 57.23 -21.78
N ASN A 21 -51.09 58.49 -22.14
CA ASN A 21 -50.72 59.55 -21.19
C ASN A 21 -51.85 59.97 -20.25
N ASN A 22 -53.11 59.71 -20.61
CA ASN A 22 -54.25 60.08 -19.75
C ASN A 22 -54.38 59.10 -18.57
N SER A 23 -54.18 57.80 -18.81
CA SER A 23 -54.25 56.76 -17.79
C SER A 23 -52.89 56.32 -17.25
N ASN A 24 -51.78 56.75 -17.87
CA ASN A 24 -50.42 56.24 -17.68
C ASN A 24 -50.29 54.72 -17.83
N ALA A 25 -51.27 54.06 -18.46
CA ALA A 25 -51.24 52.63 -18.69
C ALA A 25 -50.48 52.31 -19.98
N THR A 26 -49.58 51.35 -19.90
CA THR A 26 -48.91 50.79 -21.09
C THR A 26 -49.61 49.49 -21.49
N THR A 27 -50.13 49.43 -22.71
CA THR A 27 -50.75 48.25 -23.30
C THR A 27 -49.88 47.70 -24.42
N ILE A 28 -50.18 46.47 -24.84
CA ILE A 28 -49.48 45.81 -25.94
C ILE A 28 -50.39 45.75 -27.16
N LEU A 29 -49.85 46.14 -28.32
CA LEU A 29 -50.49 45.94 -29.61
C LEU A 29 -49.80 44.77 -30.31
N THR A 30 -50.59 43.80 -30.75
CA THR A 30 -50.12 42.59 -31.43
C THR A 30 -50.57 42.59 -32.89
N GLY A 31 -49.70 42.13 -33.79
CA GLY A 31 -50.00 42.03 -35.22
C GLY A 31 -50.72 40.72 -35.60
N PRO A 32 -51.34 40.64 -36.79
CA PRO A 32 -51.33 41.64 -37.87
C PRO A 32 -52.32 42.78 -37.62
N LEU A 33 -51.81 44.01 -37.47
CA LEU A 33 -52.62 45.19 -37.17
C LEU A 33 -51.93 46.45 -37.68
N THR A 34 -52.68 47.32 -38.35
CA THR A 34 -52.23 48.70 -38.61
C THR A 34 -52.93 49.62 -37.64
N TYR A 35 -52.16 50.22 -36.73
CA TYR A 35 -52.69 51.09 -35.68
C TYR A 35 -52.16 52.51 -35.85
N THR A 36 -53.07 53.48 -35.85
CA THR A 36 -52.75 54.91 -35.86
C THR A 36 -52.94 55.44 -34.45
N ARG A 37 -51.90 56.00 -33.85
CA ARG A 37 -51.96 56.47 -32.45
C ARG A 37 -52.88 57.67 -32.31
N LEU A 38 -53.56 57.78 -31.18
CA LEU A 38 -54.30 58.99 -30.81
C LEU A 38 -53.36 60.04 -30.20
N ASP A 39 -53.83 61.29 -30.08
CA ASP A 39 -53.01 62.43 -29.59
C ASP A 39 -52.39 62.19 -28.20
N HIS A 40 -53.12 61.47 -27.35
CA HIS A 40 -52.73 61.15 -25.97
C HIS A 40 -51.96 59.83 -25.86
N GLU A 41 -51.54 59.23 -26.98
CA GLU A 41 -50.85 57.95 -27.02
C GLU A 41 -49.47 58.06 -27.68
N TYR A 42 -48.53 57.25 -27.16
CA TYR A 42 -47.15 57.23 -27.58
C TYR A 42 -46.65 55.78 -27.68
N PHE A 43 -45.97 55.45 -28.78
CA PHE A 43 -45.26 54.16 -28.85
C PHE A 43 -43.98 54.23 -28.02
N THR A 44 -43.75 53.22 -27.18
CA THR A 44 -42.58 53.18 -26.30
C THR A 44 -41.28 52.89 -27.08
N THR A 45 -41.37 52.26 -28.24
CA THR A 45 -40.23 51.83 -29.07
C THR A 45 -40.36 52.37 -30.50
N THR A 46 -39.24 52.73 -31.13
CA THR A 46 -39.21 53.27 -32.51
C THR A 46 -39.48 52.22 -33.60
N SER A 47 -39.49 50.93 -33.27
CA SER A 47 -39.75 49.85 -34.22
C SER A 47 -40.53 48.70 -33.58
N PRO A 48 -41.47 48.06 -34.31
CA PRO A 48 -42.12 46.84 -33.84
C PRO A 48 -41.10 45.74 -33.51
N GLN A 49 -41.30 45.09 -32.36
CA GLN A 49 -40.47 43.98 -31.88
C GLN A 49 -41.04 42.65 -32.36
N GLN A 50 -40.18 41.65 -32.52
CA GLN A 50 -40.59 40.28 -32.90
C GLN A 50 -41.01 39.49 -31.67
N TYR A 51 -41.96 38.57 -31.85
CA TYR A 51 -42.31 37.60 -30.82
C TYR A 51 -41.11 36.73 -30.49
N VAL A 52 -41.00 36.34 -29.22
CA VAL A 52 -40.02 35.34 -28.80
C VAL A 52 -40.54 33.98 -29.25
N SER A 53 -39.80 33.34 -30.15
CA SER A 53 -40.09 32.00 -30.62
C SER A 53 -39.13 31.03 -29.93
N VAL A 54 -39.66 30.10 -29.15
CA VAL A 54 -38.88 29.05 -28.46
C VAL A 54 -39.09 27.73 -29.19
N PRO A 55 -38.10 27.25 -29.97
CA PRO A 55 -38.18 25.95 -30.66
C PRO A 55 -38.21 24.76 -29.68
N PRO A 56 -38.56 23.55 -30.15
CA PRO A 56 -38.41 22.33 -29.38
C PRO A 56 -36.99 22.16 -28.81
N GLN A 57 -36.89 21.59 -27.60
CA GLN A 57 -35.63 21.39 -26.87
C GLN A 57 -34.84 22.68 -26.53
N LYS A 58 -35.49 23.84 -26.58
CA LYS A 58 -34.92 25.11 -26.12
C LYS A 58 -35.80 25.74 -25.05
N TYR A 59 -35.23 26.69 -24.32
CA TYR A 59 -35.92 27.50 -23.32
C TYR A 59 -35.38 28.93 -23.32
N CYS A 60 -36.12 29.85 -22.72
CA CYS A 60 -35.64 31.18 -22.40
C CYS A 60 -36.08 31.57 -20.98
N ILE A 61 -35.41 32.55 -20.38
CA ILE A 61 -35.75 33.06 -19.06
C ILE A 61 -36.30 34.47 -19.20
N VAL A 62 -37.51 34.70 -18.68
CA VAL A 62 -38.17 36.01 -18.64
C VAL A 62 -38.15 36.52 -17.20
N LEU A 63 -37.65 37.74 -17.02
CA LEU A 63 -37.71 38.47 -15.76
C LEU A 63 -39.01 39.27 -15.68
N ASN A 64 -39.58 39.37 -14.48
CA ASN A 64 -40.85 40.04 -14.19
C ASN A 64 -42.05 39.47 -14.98
N PRO A 65 -42.30 38.16 -14.95
CA PRO A 65 -43.34 37.52 -15.75
C PRO A 65 -44.73 38.05 -15.40
N VAL A 66 -45.61 38.15 -16.39
CA VAL A 66 -47.02 38.52 -16.18
C VAL A 66 -47.76 37.53 -15.30
N VAL A 67 -48.70 38.05 -14.52
CA VAL A 67 -49.63 37.26 -13.70
C VAL A 67 -50.77 36.78 -14.59
N ARG A 68 -51.02 35.47 -14.59
CA ARG A 68 -52.15 34.83 -15.25
C ARG A 68 -53.10 34.22 -14.22
N ASP A 69 -54.38 34.22 -14.53
CA ASP A 69 -55.40 33.54 -13.71
C ASP A 69 -55.42 32.02 -13.95
N ALA A 70 -56.31 31.30 -13.26
CA ALA A 70 -56.43 29.85 -13.39
C ALA A 70 -56.89 29.40 -14.80
N ALA A 71 -57.48 30.28 -15.60
CA ALA A 71 -57.87 30.05 -16.99
C ALA A 71 -56.75 30.42 -17.99
N GLY A 72 -55.62 30.96 -17.50
CA GLY A 72 -54.49 31.40 -18.31
C GLY A 72 -54.63 32.81 -18.88
N ALA A 73 -55.69 33.55 -18.53
CA ALA A 73 -55.91 34.92 -18.96
C ALA A 73 -55.07 35.91 -18.14
N LEU A 74 -54.76 37.07 -18.73
CA LEU A 74 -53.93 38.09 -18.09
C LEU A 74 -54.69 38.79 -16.98
N VAL A 75 -54.06 38.93 -15.82
CA VAL A 75 -54.60 39.76 -14.74
C VAL A 75 -54.16 41.20 -14.98
N LEU A 76 -55.12 42.10 -15.15
CA LEU A 76 -54.88 43.53 -15.31
C LEU A 76 -54.96 44.25 -13.95
N ASP A 77 -54.19 45.32 -13.79
CA ASP A 77 -54.29 46.25 -12.67
C ASP A 77 -55.49 47.20 -12.85
N THR A 78 -55.80 47.99 -11.82
CA THR A 78 -56.83 49.04 -11.78
C THR A 78 -56.75 50.03 -12.95
N LEU A 79 -55.56 50.25 -13.49
CA LEU A 79 -55.31 51.13 -14.64
C LEU A 79 -55.37 50.42 -16.00
N GLY A 80 -55.67 49.11 -16.03
CA GLY A 80 -55.75 48.32 -17.27
C GLY A 80 -54.40 47.82 -17.81
N GLN A 81 -53.31 48.00 -17.06
CA GLN A 81 -51.99 47.47 -17.41
C GLN A 81 -51.84 46.01 -16.94
N ALA A 82 -51.12 45.17 -17.70
CA ALA A 82 -50.84 43.80 -17.30
C ALA A 82 -50.01 43.76 -16.00
N LYS A 83 -50.50 43.04 -14.99
CA LYS A 83 -49.81 42.88 -13.72
C LYS A 83 -48.61 41.96 -13.89
N VAL A 84 -47.45 42.37 -13.41
CA VAL A 84 -46.20 41.59 -13.45
C VAL A 84 -45.75 41.17 -12.05
N ARG A 85 -45.09 40.01 -11.94
CA ARG A 85 -44.43 39.56 -10.71
C ARG A 85 -43.03 40.15 -10.64
N LEU A 86 -42.91 41.35 -10.08
CA LEU A 86 -41.64 42.06 -9.98
C LEU A 86 -40.58 41.24 -9.23
N GLY A 87 -39.37 41.14 -9.79
CA GLY A 87 -38.24 40.41 -9.21
C GLY A 87 -38.29 38.89 -9.40
N SER A 88 -39.37 38.35 -9.96
CA SER A 88 -39.50 36.91 -10.22
C SER A 88 -38.96 36.53 -11.60
N ARG A 89 -38.53 35.28 -11.75
CA ARG A 89 -38.10 34.69 -13.02
C ARG A 89 -39.15 33.67 -13.48
N GLU A 90 -39.32 33.52 -14.78
CA GLU A 90 -40.12 32.46 -15.39
C GLU A 90 -39.34 31.82 -16.53
N ILE A 91 -39.27 30.50 -16.53
CA ILE A 91 -38.65 29.72 -17.59
C ILE A 91 -39.75 29.31 -18.58
N ARG A 92 -39.63 29.77 -19.83
CA ARG A 92 -40.57 29.42 -20.90
C ARG A 92 -39.92 28.37 -21.81
N PHE A 93 -40.59 27.24 -21.97
CA PHE A 93 -40.19 26.14 -22.85
C PHE A 93 -40.83 26.31 -24.24
N HIS A 94 -40.73 25.29 -25.08
CA HIS A 94 -41.39 25.27 -26.38
C HIS A 94 -42.90 25.51 -26.25
N GLN A 95 -43.35 26.59 -26.88
CA GLN A 95 -44.75 27.00 -26.97
C GLN A 95 -44.94 27.89 -28.21
N GLU A 96 -46.18 28.29 -28.47
CA GLU A 96 -46.46 29.25 -29.54
C GLU A 96 -45.67 30.56 -29.33
N PRO A 97 -45.21 31.22 -30.40
CA PRO A 97 -44.51 32.49 -30.29
C PRO A 97 -45.30 33.47 -29.44
N PHE A 98 -44.64 34.16 -28.51
CA PHE A 98 -45.29 35.07 -27.57
C PHE A 98 -44.63 36.44 -27.56
N PRO A 99 -45.41 37.51 -27.32
CA PRO A 99 -44.84 38.83 -27.11
C PRO A 99 -44.36 39.00 -25.66
N LEU A 100 -43.50 39.99 -25.43
CA LEU A 100 -43.14 40.42 -24.07
C LEU A 100 -44.05 41.56 -23.62
N TYR A 101 -44.68 41.42 -22.47
CA TYR A 101 -45.55 42.45 -21.93
C TYR A 101 -44.75 43.63 -21.34
N PRO A 102 -45.36 44.81 -21.18
CA PRO A 102 -44.70 45.94 -20.53
C PRO A 102 -44.18 45.56 -19.13
N GLY A 103 -42.87 45.67 -18.93
CA GLY A 103 -42.18 45.30 -17.69
C GLY A 103 -41.51 43.92 -17.72
N GLU A 104 -41.90 43.03 -18.62
CA GLU A 104 -41.18 41.78 -18.89
C GLU A 104 -39.87 42.07 -19.61
N VAL A 105 -38.81 41.41 -19.20
CA VAL A 105 -37.51 41.49 -19.86
C VAL A 105 -37.03 40.08 -20.17
N LEU A 106 -36.59 39.86 -21.41
CA LEU A 106 -35.93 38.61 -21.77
C LEU A 106 -34.53 38.62 -21.12
N LEU A 107 -34.39 37.91 -20.01
CA LEU A 107 -33.15 37.85 -19.23
C LEU A 107 -32.12 36.95 -19.93
N GLN A 108 -32.57 35.80 -20.42
CA GLN A 108 -31.75 34.86 -21.16
C GLN A 108 -32.42 34.52 -22.48
N ASP A 109 -31.68 34.70 -23.57
CA ASP A 109 -32.10 34.35 -24.92
C ASP A 109 -32.35 32.85 -25.08
N VAL A 110 -32.99 32.49 -26.19
CA VAL A 110 -33.41 31.11 -26.50
C VAL A 110 -32.19 30.16 -26.54
N THR A 111 -32.04 29.39 -25.47
CA THR A 111 -30.91 28.51 -25.19
C THR A 111 -31.32 27.05 -25.29
N LYS A 112 -30.42 26.17 -25.74
CA LYS A 112 -30.68 24.72 -25.81
C LYS A 112 -30.73 24.12 -24.40
N LEU A 113 -31.65 23.16 -24.18
CA LEU A 113 -31.65 22.35 -22.96
C LEU A 113 -30.35 21.56 -22.85
N GLN A 114 -29.80 21.49 -21.64
CA GLN A 114 -28.55 20.79 -21.38
C GLN A 114 -28.79 19.27 -21.35
N THR A 115 -28.06 18.55 -22.19
CA THR A 115 -28.10 17.09 -22.25
C THR A 115 -26.92 16.51 -21.47
N ILE A 116 -27.20 15.60 -20.54
CA ILE A 116 -26.20 14.94 -19.70
C ILE A 116 -26.02 13.51 -20.20
N SER A 117 -24.77 13.09 -20.40
CA SER A 117 -24.43 11.72 -20.80
C SER A 117 -24.53 10.74 -19.61
N ALA A 118 -24.52 9.44 -19.88
CA ALA A 118 -24.57 8.41 -18.82
C ALA A 118 -23.32 8.40 -17.90
N THR A 119 -22.21 8.99 -18.34
CA THR A 119 -20.96 9.10 -17.57
C THR A 119 -20.82 10.48 -16.90
N GLN A 120 -21.89 11.26 -16.87
CA GLN A 120 -21.90 12.60 -16.31
C GLN A 120 -23.10 12.78 -15.39
N ALA A 121 -22.96 13.73 -14.48
CA ALA A 121 -24.05 14.18 -13.65
C ALA A 121 -23.98 15.70 -13.42
N LEU A 122 -25.11 16.29 -13.03
CA LEU A 122 -25.14 17.69 -12.58
C LEU A 122 -25.26 17.73 -11.07
N ASN A 123 -24.37 18.50 -10.44
CA ASN A 123 -24.59 18.94 -9.07
C ASN A 123 -25.52 20.16 -9.10
N VAL A 124 -26.69 20.03 -8.49
CA VAL A 124 -27.69 21.09 -8.41
C VAL A 124 -27.93 21.48 -6.96
N VAL A 125 -28.16 22.77 -6.76
CA VAL A 125 -28.45 23.34 -5.44
C VAL A 125 -29.75 24.10 -5.48
N CYS A 126 -30.52 23.94 -4.42
CA CYS A 126 -31.79 24.59 -4.23
C CYS A 126 -31.58 26.04 -3.77
N GLU A 127 -32.03 27.03 -4.54
CA GLU A 127 -31.98 28.45 -4.15
C GLU A 127 -33.16 28.83 -3.24
N SER A 128 -34.28 28.12 -3.31
CA SER A 128 -35.52 28.48 -2.59
C SER A 128 -36.37 27.25 -2.31
N ASP A 129 -37.06 27.24 -1.16
CA ASP A 129 -37.90 26.11 -0.76
C ASP A 129 -38.98 25.79 -1.80
N PHE A 130 -39.07 24.52 -2.20
CA PHE A 130 -40.12 24.05 -3.10
C PHE A 130 -40.46 22.57 -2.89
N ASP A 131 -41.67 22.20 -3.30
CA ASP A 131 -42.13 20.82 -3.28
C ASP A 131 -41.76 20.14 -4.61
N ASP A 132 -40.74 19.27 -4.57
CA ASP A 132 -40.28 18.51 -5.72
C ASP A 132 -41.17 17.28 -5.95
N ILE A 133 -42.08 17.41 -6.91
CA ILE A 133 -42.97 16.32 -7.32
C ILE A 133 -42.20 15.43 -8.30
N GLN A 134 -41.82 14.25 -7.84
CA GLN A 134 -41.17 13.24 -8.66
C GLN A 134 -42.18 12.56 -9.62
N ALA A 135 -41.65 11.84 -10.61
CA ALA A 135 -42.47 11.19 -11.64
C ALA A 135 -43.43 10.11 -11.09
N ASP A 136 -43.13 9.55 -9.92
CA ASP A 136 -43.95 8.58 -9.20
C ASP A 136 -45.04 9.24 -8.32
N GLY A 137 -45.13 10.58 -8.33
CA GLY A 137 -46.04 11.35 -7.51
C GLY A 137 -45.58 11.56 -6.06
N THR A 138 -44.38 11.11 -5.71
CA THR A 138 -43.81 11.40 -4.40
C THR A 138 -43.41 12.87 -4.33
N VAL A 139 -43.75 13.51 -3.20
CA VAL A 139 -43.44 14.92 -2.96
C VAL A 139 -42.26 15.00 -2.02
N VAL A 140 -41.11 15.42 -2.53
CA VAL A 140 -39.91 15.67 -1.74
C VAL A 140 -39.83 17.16 -1.44
N LYS A 141 -39.97 17.52 -0.17
CA LYS A 141 -39.83 18.91 0.26
C LYS A 141 -38.36 19.31 0.23
N ARG A 142 -37.98 20.15 -0.73
CA ARG A 142 -36.62 20.71 -0.85
C ARG A 142 -36.56 22.04 -0.13
N LYS A 143 -35.50 22.26 0.63
CA LYS A 143 -35.20 23.53 1.29
C LYS A 143 -34.07 24.25 0.57
N ALA A 144 -34.02 25.56 0.71
CA ALA A 144 -32.91 26.37 0.23
C ALA A 144 -31.59 25.88 0.84
N GLY A 145 -30.59 25.68 -0.01
CA GLY A 145 -29.28 25.10 0.32
C GLY A 145 -29.18 23.59 0.17
N ASP A 146 -30.28 22.86 -0.07
CA ASP A 146 -30.20 21.42 -0.34
C ASP A 146 -29.42 21.16 -1.65
N GLU A 147 -28.45 20.24 -1.61
CA GLU A 147 -27.63 19.83 -2.75
C GLU A 147 -27.92 18.38 -3.14
N TRP A 148 -27.99 18.08 -4.44
CA TRP A 148 -28.04 16.70 -4.92
C TRP A 148 -27.53 16.56 -6.35
N VAL A 149 -27.29 15.31 -6.74
CA VAL A 149 -26.73 14.97 -8.05
C VAL A 149 -27.81 14.39 -8.96
N LEU A 150 -27.94 14.94 -10.17
CA LEU A 150 -28.79 14.42 -11.23
C LEU A 150 -27.94 13.61 -12.21
N GLN A 151 -28.03 12.27 -12.11
CA GLN A 151 -27.26 11.35 -12.95
C GLN A 151 -27.87 11.21 -14.34
N GLY A 152 -27.05 11.25 -15.39
CA GLY A 152 -27.50 10.97 -16.76
C GLY A 152 -27.77 9.48 -17.02
N PRO A 153 -28.30 9.11 -18.20
CA PRO A 153 -28.58 9.98 -19.34
C PRO A 153 -29.92 10.72 -19.17
N LEU A 154 -29.88 12.06 -19.16
CA LEU A 154 -31.09 12.87 -19.09
C LEU A 154 -30.93 14.22 -19.78
N THR A 155 -32.06 14.81 -20.18
CA THR A 155 -32.11 16.22 -20.61
C THR A 155 -32.57 17.04 -19.42
N TYR A 156 -31.68 17.87 -18.89
CA TYR A 156 -31.99 18.71 -17.74
C TYR A 156 -33.02 19.76 -18.14
N ARG A 157 -34.11 19.80 -17.39
CA ARG A 157 -35.18 20.79 -17.52
C ARG A 157 -34.98 21.84 -16.42
N PRO A 158 -34.47 23.05 -16.74
CA PRO A 158 -34.20 24.07 -15.74
C PRO A 158 -35.45 24.45 -14.94
N ARG A 159 -35.23 24.73 -13.66
CA ARG A 159 -36.25 25.26 -12.73
C ARG A 159 -35.74 26.56 -12.12
N VAL A 160 -36.65 27.45 -11.73
CA VAL A 160 -36.25 28.77 -11.21
C VAL A 160 -35.68 28.69 -9.81
N GLU A 161 -36.03 27.62 -9.08
CA GLU A 161 -35.60 27.32 -7.72
C GLU A 161 -34.27 26.55 -7.67
N LEU A 162 -33.70 26.17 -8.83
CA LEU A 162 -32.49 25.35 -8.91
C LEU A 162 -31.36 26.09 -9.62
N GLU A 163 -30.17 26.03 -9.05
CA GLU A 163 -28.93 26.48 -9.65
C GLU A 163 -28.04 25.26 -9.96
N ILE A 164 -27.38 25.27 -11.13
CA ILE A 164 -26.38 24.26 -11.48
C ILE A 164 -25.03 24.74 -10.94
N GLN A 165 -24.48 24.03 -9.96
CA GLN A 165 -23.15 24.36 -9.43
C GLN A 165 -22.02 23.80 -10.31
N ALA A 166 -22.13 22.53 -10.73
CA ALA A 166 -21.05 21.86 -11.46
C ALA A 166 -21.55 20.69 -12.33
N VAL A 167 -20.80 20.39 -13.39
CA VAL A 167 -20.90 19.12 -14.11
C VAL A 167 -19.85 18.17 -13.53
N ILE A 168 -20.28 17.00 -13.06
CA ILE A 168 -19.42 15.96 -12.51
C ILE A 168 -19.22 14.88 -13.56
N ASP A 169 -17.96 14.62 -13.92
CA ASP A 169 -17.59 13.48 -14.77
C ASP A 169 -17.37 12.24 -13.91
N ALA A 170 -17.77 11.07 -14.42
CA ALA A 170 -17.54 9.81 -13.75
C ALA A 170 -16.04 9.47 -13.71
N THR A 171 -15.57 9.00 -12.56
CA THR A 171 -14.22 8.46 -12.40
C THR A 171 -14.23 6.98 -12.72
N ILE A 172 -13.35 6.54 -13.64
CA ILE A 172 -13.28 5.13 -14.05
C ILE A 172 -12.38 4.36 -13.06
N ILE A 173 -12.98 3.41 -12.34
CA ILE A 173 -12.29 2.50 -11.43
C ILE A 173 -11.96 1.21 -12.19
N LYS A 174 -10.67 0.87 -12.24
CA LYS A 174 -10.18 -0.40 -12.82
C LYS A 174 -10.27 -1.53 -11.80
N ALA A 175 -10.15 -2.78 -12.28
CA ALA A 175 -10.19 -3.96 -11.40
C ALA A 175 -9.05 -4.03 -10.37
N ASP A 176 -7.90 -3.41 -10.66
CA ASP A 176 -6.73 -3.31 -9.77
C ASP A 176 -6.70 -1.99 -8.99
N GLN A 177 -7.78 -1.22 -8.99
CA GLN A 177 -7.86 0.09 -8.35
C GLN A 177 -9.09 0.19 -7.45
N ALA A 178 -9.00 1.06 -6.45
CA ALA A 178 -10.13 1.49 -5.66
C ALA A 178 -10.13 3.01 -5.54
N LEU A 179 -11.31 3.58 -5.34
CA LEU A 179 -11.46 5.00 -5.07
C LEU A 179 -11.61 5.21 -3.57
N LYS A 180 -10.77 6.05 -2.98
CA LYS A 180 -10.92 6.50 -1.59
C LYS A 180 -11.87 7.68 -1.55
N ILE A 181 -12.92 7.54 -0.75
CA ILE A 181 -14.01 8.50 -0.62
C ILE A 181 -14.13 8.93 0.83
N ARG A 182 -14.51 10.18 1.03
CA ARG A 182 -14.86 10.76 2.33
C ARG A 182 -16.27 11.30 2.33
N ALA A 183 -17.00 11.10 3.41
CA ALA A 183 -18.30 11.72 3.63
C ALA A 183 -18.12 13.19 4.04
N ARG A 184 -18.77 14.11 3.33
CA ARG A 184 -18.85 15.53 3.69
C ARG A 184 -19.80 15.75 4.87
N TRP A 185 -20.92 15.04 4.86
CA TRP A 185 -21.99 15.15 5.84
C TRP A 185 -22.40 13.77 6.35
N ASN A 186 -23.23 13.73 7.40
CA ASN A 186 -23.84 12.48 7.84
C ASN A 186 -24.94 12.10 6.83
N PHE A 187 -24.83 10.93 6.21
CA PHE A 187 -25.86 10.43 5.29
C PHE A 187 -25.98 8.91 5.35
N THR A 188 -27.05 8.39 4.76
CA THR A 188 -27.23 6.94 4.60
C THR A 188 -26.86 6.56 3.17
N ASP A 189 -25.78 5.79 3.04
CA ASP A 189 -25.40 5.18 1.77
C ASP A 189 -26.36 4.04 1.44
N LYS A 190 -27.05 4.18 0.30
CA LYS A 190 -28.05 3.23 -0.22
C LYS A 190 -27.59 2.48 -1.45
N ARG A 191 -26.30 2.57 -1.82
CA ARG A 191 -25.78 1.90 -3.02
C ARG A 191 -25.87 0.38 -2.92
N VAL A 192 -25.64 -0.15 -1.73
CA VAL A 192 -25.76 -1.59 -1.49
C VAL A 192 -27.22 -1.94 -1.27
N VAL A 193 -27.83 -2.56 -2.29
CA VAL A 193 -29.23 -3.00 -2.25
C VAL A 193 -29.46 -3.87 -1.02
N GLY A 194 -30.37 -3.44 -0.13
CA GLY A 194 -30.73 -4.17 1.10
C GLY A 194 -29.83 -3.90 2.31
N LYS A 195 -28.86 -2.98 2.23
CA LYS A 195 -28.03 -2.58 3.37
C LYS A 195 -27.84 -1.06 3.41
N ASP A 196 -28.61 -0.42 4.29
CA ASP A 196 -28.44 1.00 4.59
C ASP A 196 -27.21 1.17 5.50
N VAL A 197 -26.15 1.77 4.95
CA VAL A 197 -24.92 2.05 5.70
C VAL A 197 -24.93 3.51 6.13
N LEU A 198 -25.00 3.75 7.44
CA LEU A 198 -24.92 5.10 7.99
C LEU A 198 -23.46 5.57 7.95
N ARG A 199 -23.18 6.61 7.18
CA ARG A 199 -21.87 7.28 7.10
C ARG A 199 -21.88 8.53 7.96
N LYS A 200 -20.82 8.73 8.73
CA LYS A 200 -20.60 9.95 9.51
C LYS A 200 -19.76 10.95 8.72
N ALA A 201 -19.94 12.24 8.98
CA ALA A 201 -19.12 13.29 8.40
C ALA A 201 -17.64 13.06 8.73
N GLY A 202 -16.79 13.13 7.72
CA GLY A 202 -15.36 12.85 7.79
C GLY A 202 -14.99 11.37 7.73
N GLU A 203 -15.95 10.44 7.74
CA GLU A 203 -15.68 9.01 7.58
C GLU A 203 -15.11 8.73 6.18
N GLU A 204 -14.08 7.89 6.11
CA GLU A 204 -13.41 7.50 4.86
C GLU A 204 -13.67 6.01 4.56
N TRP A 205 -13.91 5.66 3.30
CA TRP A 205 -14.06 4.27 2.85
C TRP A 205 -13.58 4.11 1.41
N LEU A 206 -13.55 2.86 0.94
CA LEU A 206 -13.17 2.52 -0.43
C LEU A 206 -14.36 2.06 -1.26
N ILE A 207 -14.36 2.44 -2.53
CA ILE A 207 -15.18 1.84 -3.58
C ILE A 207 -14.27 1.00 -4.47
N THR A 208 -14.54 -0.30 -4.52
CA THR A 208 -13.77 -1.30 -5.27
C THR A 208 -14.49 -1.79 -6.53
N ASP A 209 -15.74 -1.39 -6.73
CA ASP A 209 -16.54 -1.83 -7.88
C ASP A 209 -15.96 -1.26 -9.17
N ALA A 210 -15.49 -2.13 -10.05
CA ALA A 210 -14.93 -1.73 -11.32
C ALA A 210 -16.02 -1.12 -12.21
N GLY A 211 -15.74 0.04 -12.78
CA GLY A 211 -16.70 0.76 -13.62
C GLY A 211 -16.62 2.28 -13.48
N ALA A 212 -17.60 2.96 -14.07
CA ALA A 212 -17.73 4.40 -13.95
C ALA A 212 -18.41 4.74 -12.62
N PHE A 213 -17.72 5.50 -11.77
CA PHE A 213 -18.21 5.94 -10.48
C PHE A 213 -18.53 7.43 -10.49
N ILE A 214 -19.74 7.79 -10.05
CA ILE A 214 -20.16 9.18 -9.88
C ILE A 214 -20.42 9.42 -8.38
N PRO A 215 -19.69 10.33 -7.72
CA PRO A 215 -19.93 10.67 -6.33
C PRO A 215 -21.29 11.38 -6.17
N THR A 216 -21.93 11.18 -5.03
CA THR A 216 -23.10 11.98 -4.62
C THR A 216 -22.65 13.34 -4.05
N ALA A 217 -23.59 14.26 -3.80
CA ALA A 217 -23.27 15.58 -3.25
C ALA A 217 -22.62 15.50 -1.85
N ASP A 218 -22.97 14.47 -1.07
CA ASP A 218 -22.45 14.21 0.27
C ASP A 218 -21.08 13.52 0.26
N GLU A 219 -20.56 13.18 -0.90
CA GLU A 219 -19.33 12.42 -1.06
C GLU A 219 -18.23 13.25 -1.70
N GLU A 220 -17.02 13.05 -1.20
CA GLU A 220 -15.82 13.67 -1.73
C GLU A 220 -14.84 12.58 -2.16
N VAL A 221 -14.46 12.63 -3.44
CA VAL A 221 -13.41 11.75 -3.98
C VAL A 221 -12.05 12.29 -3.56
N LEU A 222 -11.26 11.50 -2.83
CA LEU A 222 -9.94 11.89 -2.37
C LEU A 222 -8.85 11.45 -3.34
N GLU A 223 -8.67 10.14 -3.52
CA GLU A 223 -7.59 9.58 -4.32
C GLU A 223 -7.95 8.21 -4.91
N SER A 224 -7.28 7.83 -5.98
CA SER A 224 -7.32 6.48 -6.54
C SER A 224 -6.16 5.65 -5.99
N ILE A 225 -6.47 4.58 -5.26
CA ILE A 225 -5.49 3.65 -4.70
C ILE A 225 -5.31 2.48 -5.65
N THR A 226 -4.07 2.18 -6.01
CA THR A 226 -3.74 0.99 -6.82
C THR A 226 -3.41 -0.18 -5.92
N ALA A 227 -3.89 -1.37 -6.29
CA ALA A 227 -3.64 -2.60 -5.56
C ALA A 227 -2.15 -2.96 -5.54
N GLN A 228 -1.70 -3.46 -4.40
CA GLN A 228 -0.39 -4.06 -4.28
C GLN A 228 -0.46 -5.52 -4.73
N VAL A 229 0.34 -5.85 -5.75
CA VAL A 229 0.46 -7.21 -6.26
C VAL A 229 1.29 -8.04 -5.29
N LEU A 230 0.69 -9.10 -4.77
CA LEU A 230 1.30 -10.11 -3.93
C LEU A 230 1.76 -11.29 -4.80
N THR A 231 2.86 -11.91 -4.42
CA THR A 231 3.38 -13.13 -5.07
C THR A 231 3.80 -14.12 -4.00
N ASP A 232 4.02 -15.38 -4.36
CA ASP A 232 4.46 -16.41 -3.41
C ASP A 232 5.82 -16.09 -2.76
N ARG A 233 6.56 -15.11 -3.30
CA ARG A 233 7.85 -14.67 -2.76
C ARG A 233 7.77 -13.42 -1.89
N VAL A 234 6.63 -12.73 -1.85
CA VAL A 234 6.50 -11.44 -1.16
C VAL A 234 5.18 -11.39 -0.41
N ALA A 235 5.26 -11.16 0.90
CA ALA A 235 4.13 -10.82 1.75
C ALA A 235 4.12 -9.32 2.07
N LEU A 236 2.96 -8.78 2.44
CA LEU A 236 2.81 -7.42 2.92
C LEU A 236 2.65 -7.41 4.43
N HIS A 237 3.48 -6.61 5.11
CA HIS A 237 3.33 -6.33 6.53
C HIS A 237 2.37 -5.16 6.70
N VAL A 238 1.22 -5.44 7.30
CA VAL A 238 0.12 -4.50 7.53
C VAL A 238 -0.08 -4.29 9.02
N VAL A 239 -0.36 -3.06 9.42
CA VAL A 239 -0.66 -2.65 10.79
C VAL A 239 -1.94 -1.84 10.80
N THR A 240 -2.74 -1.94 11.85
CA THR A 240 -3.89 -1.06 12.08
C THR A 240 -3.67 -0.16 13.28
N GLU A 241 -4.25 1.04 13.24
CA GLU A 241 -4.27 1.98 14.38
C GLU A 241 -5.61 1.98 15.11
N VAL A 242 -6.62 1.31 14.54
CA VAL A 242 -7.99 1.26 15.08
C VAL A 242 -8.50 -0.17 15.15
N ASN A 243 -9.51 -0.38 16.00
CA ASN A 243 -10.22 -1.66 16.06
C ASN A 243 -11.20 -1.75 14.90
N PHE A 244 -11.06 -2.77 14.06
CA PHE A 244 -11.97 -3.01 12.93
C PHE A 244 -11.96 -4.48 12.53
N THR A 245 -12.85 -4.88 11.63
CA THR A 245 -12.85 -6.21 11.05
C THR A 245 -12.26 -6.13 9.65
N ASP A 246 -11.22 -6.91 9.38
CA ASP A 246 -10.57 -6.93 8.07
C ASP A 246 -11.51 -7.47 6.98
N ARG A 247 -11.13 -7.27 5.71
CA ARG A 247 -11.91 -7.76 4.57
C ARG A 247 -12.04 -9.29 4.51
N PHE A 248 -11.23 -10.02 5.26
CA PHE A 248 -11.26 -11.48 5.37
C PHE A 248 -12.14 -11.96 6.54
N GLY A 249 -12.74 -11.05 7.30
CA GLY A 249 -13.62 -11.36 8.42
C GLY A 249 -12.91 -11.54 9.77
N ASN A 250 -11.62 -11.25 9.87
CA ASN A 250 -10.89 -11.34 11.14
C ASN A 250 -10.97 -10.03 11.92
N PRO A 251 -11.30 -10.07 13.22
CA PRO A 251 -11.24 -8.89 14.07
C PRO A 251 -9.79 -8.50 14.32
N ARG A 252 -9.48 -7.21 14.14
CA ARG A 252 -8.18 -6.59 14.39
C ARG A 252 -8.32 -5.53 15.48
N ALA A 253 -7.41 -5.54 16.44
CA ALA A 253 -7.30 -4.50 17.47
C ALA A 253 -6.25 -3.45 17.09
N ALA A 254 -6.37 -2.25 17.64
CA ALA A 254 -5.43 -1.16 17.44
C ALA A 254 -4.01 -1.58 17.83
N GLY A 255 -3.06 -1.35 16.92
CA GLY A 255 -1.67 -1.78 17.06
C GLY A 255 -1.39 -3.21 16.59
N ASP A 256 -2.40 -3.98 16.20
CA ASP A 256 -2.19 -5.32 15.65
C ASP A 256 -1.43 -5.23 14.32
N ALA A 257 -0.49 -6.16 14.15
CA ALA A 257 0.34 -6.31 12.96
C ALA A 257 0.17 -7.72 12.41
N TRP A 258 0.02 -7.85 11.10
CA TRP A 258 -0.10 -9.15 10.43
C TRP A 258 0.53 -9.14 9.04
N LEU A 259 0.64 -10.33 8.45
CA LEU A 259 1.05 -10.50 7.07
C LEU A 259 -0.15 -10.79 6.19
N VAL A 260 -0.17 -10.18 5.01
CA VAL A 260 -1.04 -10.57 3.91
C VAL A 260 -0.20 -11.27 2.85
N THR A 261 -0.61 -12.48 2.48
CA THR A 261 0.12 -13.34 1.53
C THR A 261 -0.73 -13.61 0.28
N SER A 262 -0.09 -14.10 -0.79
CA SER A 262 -0.77 -14.53 -2.03
C SER A 262 -1.83 -15.60 -1.80
N ALA A 263 -1.72 -16.39 -0.73
CA ALA A 263 -2.71 -17.41 -0.38
C ALA A 263 -4.07 -16.83 0.03
N GLN A 264 -4.10 -15.58 0.51
CA GLN A 264 -5.35 -14.88 0.86
C GLN A 264 -5.87 -14.06 -0.30
N THR A 265 -4.99 -13.31 -0.97
CA THR A 265 -5.34 -12.48 -2.12
C THR A 265 -4.11 -12.17 -2.96
N GLU A 266 -4.27 -12.15 -4.28
CA GLU A 266 -3.22 -11.74 -5.22
C GLU A 266 -3.08 -10.21 -5.31
N LEU A 267 -4.19 -9.49 -5.11
CA LEU A 267 -4.27 -8.04 -5.23
C LEU A 267 -4.78 -7.45 -3.91
N PHE A 268 -3.87 -6.87 -3.14
CA PHE A 268 -4.21 -6.27 -1.86
C PHE A 268 -4.33 -4.75 -1.97
N ILE A 269 -5.54 -4.24 -1.73
CA ILE A 269 -5.81 -2.81 -1.58
C ILE A 269 -5.99 -2.55 -0.07
N PRO A 270 -5.12 -1.74 0.56
CA PRO A 270 -5.25 -1.41 1.97
C PRO A 270 -6.50 -0.57 2.22
N SER A 271 -7.31 -0.99 3.19
CA SER A 271 -8.46 -0.23 3.70
C SER A 271 -7.97 1.06 4.40
N PRO A 272 -8.82 2.08 4.62
CA PRO A 272 -8.40 3.32 5.28
C PRO A 272 -7.85 3.11 6.70
N GLU A 273 -8.29 2.06 7.38
CA GLU A 273 -7.83 1.64 8.71
C GLU A 273 -6.49 0.88 8.66
N GLU A 274 -6.09 0.40 7.48
CA GLU A 274 -4.93 -0.46 7.28
C GLU A 274 -3.74 0.35 6.73
N ARG A 275 -2.59 0.23 7.40
CA ARG A 275 -1.34 0.84 6.96
C ARG A 275 -0.32 -0.22 6.58
N VAL A 276 0.11 -0.21 5.32
CA VAL A 276 1.19 -1.07 4.85
C VAL A 276 2.53 -0.50 5.32
N VAL A 277 3.27 -1.27 6.12
CA VAL A 277 4.56 -0.85 6.69
C VAL A 277 5.72 -1.24 5.78
N SER A 278 5.75 -2.48 5.29
CA SER A 278 6.87 -3.00 4.51
C SER A 278 6.50 -4.24 3.70
N ARG A 279 7.37 -4.62 2.77
CA ARG A 279 7.30 -5.87 2.01
C ARG A 279 8.25 -6.88 2.65
N VAL A 280 7.73 -8.04 3.00
CA VAL A 280 8.49 -9.12 3.65
C VAL A 280 8.84 -10.17 2.59
N PRO A 281 10.12 -10.38 2.28
CA PRO A 281 10.54 -11.42 1.34
C PRO A 281 10.36 -12.80 1.96
N LEU A 282 10.14 -13.80 1.10
CA LEU A 282 10.10 -15.21 1.49
C LEU A 282 11.48 -15.68 1.94
N THR A 283 11.58 -16.15 3.17
CA THR A 283 12.78 -16.83 3.68
C THR A 283 12.74 -18.28 3.22
N VAL A 284 13.77 -18.69 2.48
CA VAL A 284 13.92 -20.06 1.98
C VAL A 284 15.09 -20.71 2.72
N VAL A 285 14.80 -21.81 3.40
CA VAL A 285 15.80 -22.65 4.05
C VAL A 285 15.94 -23.91 3.22
N SER A 286 17.13 -24.16 2.68
CA SER A 286 17.41 -25.38 1.91
C SER A 286 17.70 -26.58 2.81
N ASN A 287 17.81 -27.78 2.23
CA ASN A 287 18.14 -29.01 2.98
C ASN A 287 19.47 -28.93 3.74
N ARG A 288 20.41 -28.11 3.29
CA ARG A 288 21.73 -27.92 3.90
C ARG A 288 21.85 -26.64 4.72
N GLN A 289 20.72 -26.09 5.11
CA GLN A 289 20.63 -24.83 5.84
C GLN A 289 19.69 -24.96 7.03
N TYR A 290 19.83 -24.05 7.97
CA TYR A 290 18.96 -23.91 9.11
C TYR A 290 18.80 -22.44 9.48
N ALA A 291 17.66 -22.11 10.06
CA ALA A 291 17.35 -20.77 10.54
C ALA A 291 16.98 -20.83 12.02
N ILE A 292 17.51 -19.90 12.81
CA ILE A 292 17.08 -19.69 14.19
C ILE A 292 16.24 -18.42 14.19
N VAL A 293 14.94 -18.56 14.46
CA VAL A 293 14.00 -17.44 14.54
C VAL A 293 13.90 -17.01 15.99
N GLU A 294 14.06 -15.72 16.25
CA GLU A 294 13.92 -15.08 17.56
C GLU A 294 12.57 -14.35 17.66
N ASN A 295 12.04 -14.27 18.89
CA ASN A 295 10.76 -13.63 19.22
C ASN A 295 9.55 -14.25 18.50
N VAL A 296 9.55 -15.58 18.43
CA VAL A 296 8.59 -16.39 17.68
C VAL A 296 7.15 -16.06 18.07
N THR A 297 6.29 -15.95 17.06
CA THR A 297 4.86 -15.71 17.26
C THR A 297 4.15 -17.02 17.63
N VAL A 298 3.50 -17.05 18.79
CA VAL A 298 2.68 -18.18 19.25
C VAL A 298 1.26 -17.69 19.50
N ALA A 299 0.27 -18.33 18.87
CA ALA A 299 -1.14 -17.94 18.94
C ALA A 299 -1.38 -16.45 18.60
N GLY A 300 -0.64 -15.92 17.61
CA GLY A 300 -0.76 -14.53 17.15
C GLY A 300 -0.05 -13.49 18.01
N LYS A 301 0.67 -13.88 19.08
CA LYS A 301 1.45 -12.96 19.91
C LYS A 301 2.93 -13.36 19.94
N ASN A 302 3.80 -12.37 19.88
CA ASN A 302 5.24 -12.60 19.95
C ASN A 302 5.65 -12.95 21.38
N VAL A 303 6.36 -14.05 21.55
CA VAL A 303 6.96 -14.43 22.82
C VAL A 303 8.41 -13.95 22.82
N LEU A 304 8.66 -12.82 23.49
CA LEU A 304 9.99 -12.22 23.55
C LEU A 304 11.02 -13.19 24.14
N GLY A 305 12.18 -13.29 23.50
CA GLY A 305 13.28 -14.17 23.93
C GLY A 305 13.09 -15.65 23.58
N ARG A 306 11.90 -16.09 23.15
CA ARG A 306 11.71 -17.45 22.65
C ARG A 306 12.39 -17.60 21.29
N ARG A 307 13.20 -18.65 21.16
CA ARG A 307 13.87 -19.03 19.91
C ARG A 307 13.26 -20.31 19.36
N GLU A 308 13.19 -20.42 18.05
CA GLU A 308 12.76 -21.62 17.34
C GLU A 308 13.78 -21.97 16.27
N LEU A 309 14.22 -23.23 16.26
CA LEU A 309 15.09 -23.78 15.25
C LEU A 309 14.23 -24.35 14.11
N ARG A 310 14.37 -23.81 12.90
CA ARG A 310 13.72 -24.30 11.69
C ARG A 310 14.76 -24.97 10.80
N THR A 311 14.59 -26.26 10.54
CA THR A 311 15.52 -27.10 9.76
C THR A 311 14.84 -27.78 8.59
N GLY A 312 15.64 -28.15 7.58
CA GLY A 312 15.17 -28.84 6.38
C GLY A 312 14.58 -27.90 5.34
N HIS A 313 14.17 -28.45 4.19
CA HIS A 313 13.57 -27.64 3.13
C HIS A 313 12.23 -27.05 3.57
N CYS A 314 12.26 -25.80 3.99
CA CYS A 314 11.09 -25.04 4.38
C CYS A 314 11.15 -23.61 3.85
N THR A 315 9.98 -23.07 3.57
CA THR A 315 9.81 -21.71 3.07
C THR A 315 8.77 -21.03 3.94
N PHE A 316 9.10 -19.85 4.47
CA PHE A 316 8.22 -19.13 5.38
C PHE A 316 8.47 -17.63 5.29
N PHE A 317 7.47 -16.85 5.69
CA PHE A 317 7.64 -15.42 5.95
C PHE A 317 7.91 -15.22 7.44
N LEU A 318 8.73 -14.22 7.79
CA LEU A 318 8.92 -13.80 9.17
C LEU A 318 7.70 -12.99 9.63
N ASN A 319 7.03 -13.42 10.69
CA ASN A 319 5.91 -12.68 11.24
C ASN A 319 6.37 -11.31 11.77
N PRO A 320 5.46 -10.33 11.92
CA PRO A 320 5.80 -9.03 12.47
C PRO A 320 6.41 -9.17 13.87
N GLY A 321 7.65 -8.71 14.04
CA GLY A 321 8.40 -8.81 15.30
C GLY A 321 9.30 -10.04 15.43
N GLU A 322 9.19 -11.02 14.52
CA GLU A 322 10.18 -12.10 14.39
C GLU A 322 11.44 -11.58 13.70
N SER A 323 12.58 -12.18 14.04
CA SER A 323 13.86 -11.88 13.39
C SER A 323 14.74 -13.11 13.30
N LEU A 324 15.65 -13.15 12.33
CA LEU A 324 16.65 -14.21 12.20
C LEU A 324 17.84 -13.93 13.12
N SER A 325 18.29 -14.95 13.84
CA SER A 325 19.44 -14.85 14.74
C SER A 325 20.73 -14.63 13.94
N GLY A 326 21.26 -13.41 14.00
CA GLY A 326 22.41 -12.97 13.20
C GLY A 326 22.05 -12.46 11.79
N GLY A 327 20.76 -12.25 11.50
CA GLY A 327 20.28 -11.60 10.28
C GLY A 327 20.01 -12.54 9.09
N ASP A 328 20.68 -13.69 9.03
CA ASP A 328 20.67 -14.57 7.86
C ASP A 328 20.37 -16.04 8.20
N VAL A 329 20.02 -16.82 7.17
CA VAL A 329 19.95 -18.28 7.23
C VAL A 329 21.36 -18.85 7.25
N LYS A 330 21.64 -19.83 8.12
CA LYS A 330 22.97 -20.41 8.32
C LYS A 330 23.10 -21.74 7.59
N ASP A 331 24.29 -22.02 7.08
CA ASP A 331 24.61 -23.34 6.51
C ASP A 331 24.85 -24.36 7.62
N LEU A 332 24.38 -25.59 7.40
CA LEU A 332 24.64 -26.69 8.33
C LEU A 332 26.11 -27.11 8.32
N TYR A 333 26.55 -27.78 9.39
CA TYR A 333 27.91 -28.29 9.46
C TYR A 333 28.01 -29.66 8.78
N VAL A 334 28.65 -29.70 7.61
CA VAL A 334 29.01 -30.97 6.95
C VAL A 334 30.35 -31.43 7.50
N LEU A 335 30.37 -32.60 8.15
CA LEU A 335 31.57 -33.23 8.69
C LEU A 335 31.98 -34.42 7.84
N CYS A 336 33.23 -34.43 7.39
CA CYS A 336 33.85 -35.60 6.77
C CYS A 336 34.26 -36.65 7.81
N ALA A 337 34.63 -37.86 7.38
CA ALA A 337 35.08 -38.94 8.29
C ALA A 337 36.29 -38.57 9.16
N ASN A 338 37.09 -37.60 8.73
CA ASN A 338 38.27 -37.11 9.46
C ASN A 338 38.00 -35.81 10.22
N GLU A 339 36.75 -35.35 10.32
CA GLU A 339 36.39 -34.10 10.97
C GLU A 339 35.47 -34.36 12.17
N ALA A 340 35.49 -33.43 13.12
CA ALA A 340 34.63 -33.44 14.29
C ALA A 340 34.28 -32.03 14.75
N LEU A 341 33.19 -31.90 15.49
CA LEU A 341 32.80 -30.66 16.16
C LEU A 341 32.96 -30.82 17.67
N LEU A 342 33.65 -29.86 18.27
CA LEU A 342 33.63 -29.67 19.72
C LEU A 342 32.43 -28.81 20.09
N LEU A 343 31.53 -29.40 20.87
CA LEU A 343 30.29 -28.77 21.29
C LEU A 343 30.34 -28.42 22.77
N ARG A 344 29.53 -27.45 23.16
CA ARG A 344 29.28 -27.08 24.56
C ARG A 344 27.79 -26.88 24.77
N SER A 345 27.26 -27.44 25.85
CA SER A 345 25.89 -27.18 26.31
C SER A 345 25.82 -25.84 27.04
N ILE A 346 24.83 -25.02 26.69
CA ILE A 346 24.54 -23.76 27.39
C ILE A 346 23.64 -24.04 28.59
N THR A 347 22.66 -24.93 28.41
CA THR A 347 21.72 -25.38 29.43
C THR A 347 21.72 -26.91 29.49
N ALA A 348 21.08 -27.49 30.52
CA ALA A 348 20.94 -28.94 30.60
C ALA A 348 20.08 -29.44 29.42
N PHE A 349 20.65 -30.32 28.62
CA PHE A 349 20.09 -30.74 27.34
C PHE A 349 20.30 -32.25 27.14
N THR A 350 19.29 -32.92 26.56
CA THR A 350 19.40 -34.32 26.16
C THR A 350 19.55 -34.41 24.65
N ASP A 351 20.65 -35.00 24.18
CA ASP A 351 20.91 -35.17 22.75
C ASP A 351 19.97 -36.19 22.10
N ALA A 352 19.91 -36.20 20.76
CA ALA A 352 19.15 -37.16 19.96
C ALA A 352 19.50 -38.63 20.25
N ALA A 353 20.73 -38.89 20.73
CA ALA A 353 21.18 -40.21 21.17
C ALA A 353 20.70 -40.60 22.60
N GLY A 354 19.96 -39.72 23.29
CA GLY A 354 19.48 -39.95 24.66
C GLY A 354 20.51 -39.69 25.75
N VAL A 355 21.66 -39.09 25.40
CA VAL A 355 22.71 -38.71 26.37
C VAL A 355 22.35 -37.35 26.97
N SER A 356 22.29 -37.29 28.29
CA SER A 356 22.07 -36.03 29.03
C SER A 356 23.40 -35.31 29.23
N HIS A 357 23.42 -34.03 28.90
CA HIS A 357 24.54 -33.13 29.12
C HIS A 357 24.14 -32.06 30.14
N ASP A 358 24.95 -31.86 31.17
CA ASP A 358 24.79 -30.78 32.13
C ASP A 358 25.25 -29.46 31.51
N ALA A 359 24.85 -28.32 32.09
CA ALA A 359 25.23 -27.01 31.56
C ALA A 359 26.76 -26.79 31.62
N GLY A 360 27.37 -26.49 30.48
CA GLY A 360 28.81 -26.27 30.35
C GLY A 360 29.61 -27.51 29.96
N ASP A 361 28.98 -28.68 29.91
CA ASP A 361 29.59 -29.92 29.44
C ASP A 361 30.08 -29.79 28.00
N ARG A 362 31.21 -30.42 27.70
CA ARG A 362 31.82 -30.45 26.37
C ARG A 362 31.89 -31.87 25.87
N TRP A 363 31.53 -32.06 24.62
CA TRP A 363 31.63 -33.36 23.96
C TRP A 363 31.99 -33.19 22.49
N LEU A 364 32.41 -34.30 21.88
CA LEU A 364 32.85 -34.34 20.50
C LEU A 364 31.87 -35.15 19.62
N ILE A 365 31.42 -34.57 18.52
CA ILE A 365 30.68 -35.28 17.47
C ILE A 365 31.60 -35.51 16.28
N ARG A 366 31.76 -36.77 15.86
CA ARG A 366 32.65 -37.19 14.76
C ARG A 366 31.85 -37.46 13.47
N GLY A 367 32.41 -37.10 12.31
CA GLY A 367 31.81 -37.43 11.01
C GLY A 367 31.99 -38.91 10.61
N PRO A 368 31.46 -39.32 9.44
CA PRO A 368 30.78 -38.50 8.43
C PRO A 368 29.30 -38.27 8.76
N LEU A 369 28.90 -37.02 8.97
CA LEU A 369 27.49 -36.64 9.20
C LEU A 369 27.22 -35.17 8.91
N GLU A 370 25.94 -34.84 8.71
CA GLU A 370 25.43 -33.48 8.62
C GLU A 370 24.87 -33.09 10.01
N PHE A 371 25.37 -31.99 10.59
CA PHE A 371 25.01 -31.56 11.94
C PHE A 371 24.38 -30.17 11.95
N VAL A 372 23.26 -30.05 12.68
CA VAL A 372 22.62 -28.77 13.00
C VAL A 372 22.65 -28.60 14.52
N PRO A 373 23.25 -27.52 15.05
CA PRO A 373 23.27 -27.28 16.48
C PRO A 373 21.86 -27.00 17.00
N ALA A 374 21.48 -27.67 18.10
CA ALA A 374 20.26 -27.36 18.84
C ALA A 374 20.36 -25.97 19.50
N LEU A 375 19.22 -25.40 19.92
CA LEU A 375 19.15 -24.05 20.49
C LEU A 375 20.05 -23.85 21.72
N ASP A 376 20.19 -24.90 22.53
CA ASP A 376 20.97 -24.92 23.77
C ASP A 376 22.40 -25.42 23.58
N VAL A 377 22.84 -25.63 22.34
CA VAL A 377 24.17 -26.18 22.01
C VAL A 377 24.96 -25.16 21.22
N GLU A 378 26.16 -24.86 21.71
CA GLU A 378 27.11 -23.97 21.07
C GLU A 378 28.24 -24.76 20.42
N VAL A 379 28.57 -24.44 19.17
CA VAL A 379 29.72 -25.00 18.47
C VAL A 379 30.96 -24.17 18.81
N LEU A 380 31.92 -24.77 19.52
CA LEU A 380 33.15 -24.07 19.92
C LEU A 380 34.20 -24.10 18.81
N GLU A 381 34.46 -25.28 18.25
CA GLU A 381 35.55 -25.49 17.30
C GLU A 381 35.25 -26.63 16.34
N LYS A 382 35.61 -26.46 15.06
CA LYS A 382 35.68 -27.55 14.09
C LYS A 382 37.09 -28.14 14.08
N ARG A 383 37.21 -29.40 14.47
CA ARG A 383 38.46 -30.14 14.56
C ARG A 383 38.64 -31.06 13.35
N SER A 384 39.88 -31.15 12.87
CA SER A 384 40.26 -32.07 11.80
C SER A 384 41.30 -33.04 12.32
N ALA A 385 41.25 -34.28 11.87
CA ALA A 385 42.26 -35.27 12.17
C ALA A 385 43.59 -34.82 11.57
N ILE A 386 44.63 -34.93 12.37
CA ILE A 386 45.99 -34.53 12.00
C ILE A 386 46.65 -35.76 11.39
N PRO A 387 46.90 -35.79 10.06
CA PRO A 387 47.59 -36.90 9.43
C PRO A 387 49.05 -36.90 9.91
N LEU A 388 49.50 -38.04 10.41
CA LEU A 388 50.87 -38.24 10.87
C LEU A 388 51.46 -39.46 10.19
N ASP A 389 52.64 -39.29 9.59
CA ASP A 389 53.44 -40.40 9.07
C ASP A 389 54.12 -41.18 10.21
N VAL A 390 54.71 -42.35 9.91
CA VAL A 390 55.33 -43.27 10.90
C VAL A 390 56.35 -42.56 11.80
N ASN A 391 57.06 -41.57 11.27
CA ASN A 391 58.10 -40.81 11.98
C ASN A 391 57.62 -39.42 12.44
N GLU A 392 56.35 -39.08 12.26
CA GLU A 392 55.77 -37.81 12.68
C GLU A 392 54.92 -37.98 13.94
N GLY A 393 54.87 -36.92 14.75
CA GLY A 393 54.05 -36.90 15.94
C GLY A 393 53.67 -35.49 16.38
N VAL A 394 52.68 -35.40 17.27
CA VAL A 394 52.24 -34.14 17.91
C VAL A 394 52.20 -34.27 19.43
N TYR A 395 52.42 -33.15 20.11
CA TYR A 395 52.20 -33.05 21.55
C TYR A 395 50.74 -32.72 21.82
N ILE A 396 50.11 -33.52 22.66
CA ILE A 396 48.71 -33.39 23.06
C ILE A 396 48.67 -33.18 24.57
N ARG A 397 47.93 -32.18 25.01
CA ARG A 397 47.65 -31.93 26.42
C ARG A 397 46.20 -32.20 26.74
N ASN A 398 45.94 -32.90 27.84
CA ASN A 398 44.62 -33.00 28.41
C ASN A 398 44.34 -31.76 29.29
N VAL A 399 43.30 -31.00 28.96
CA VAL A 399 42.90 -29.76 29.64
C VAL A 399 42.35 -30.04 31.05
N ARG A 400 41.76 -31.22 31.26
CA ARG A 400 41.17 -31.63 32.55
C ARG A 400 42.23 -32.12 33.54
N THR A 401 43.18 -32.94 33.09
CA THR A 401 44.23 -33.52 33.96
C THR A 401 45.55 -32.75 33.92
N GLY A 402 45.77 -31.94 32.88
CA GLY A 402 47.04 -31.25 32.63
C GLY A 402 48.14 -32.13 32.03
N GLU A 403 47.88 -33.43 31.83
CA GLU A 403 48.87 -34.38 31.31
C GLU A 403 49.26 -34.06 29.86
N VAL A 404 50.56 -34.05 29.58
CA VAL A 404 51.12 -33.82 28.23
C VAL A 404 51.75 -35.11 27.73
N ARG A 405 51.32 -35.58 26.55
CA ARG A 405 51.83 -36.78 25.90
C ARG A 405 52.23 -36.51 24.45
N ALA A 406 53.18 -37.30 23.94
CA ALA A 406 53.53 -37.32 22.52
C ALA A 406 52.77 -38.46 21.82
N HIS A 407 52.02 -38.16 20.76
CA HIS A 407 51.37 -39.16 19.90
C HIS A 407 52.12 -39.23 18.58
N ILE A 408 52.60 -40.42 18.20
CA ILE A 408 53.52 -40.62 17.06
C ILE A 408 52.99 -41.74 16.15
N GLY A 409 53.19 -41.61 14.84
CA GLY A 409 53.11 -42.70 13.88
C GLY A 409 51.73 -43.08 13.36
N SER A 410 50.67 -42.36 13.76
CA SER A 410 49.31 -42.57 13.26
C SER A 410 48.48 -41.30 13.32
N THR A 411 47.56 -41.15 12.36
CA THR A 411 46.59 -40.06 12.32
C THR A 411 45.82 -39.95 13.64
N VAL A 412 45.77 -38.74 14.20
CA VAL A 412 45.12 -38.48 15.50
C VAL A 412 44.05 -37.40 15.38
N LEU A 413 42.90 -37.65 15.99
CA LEU A 413 41.84 -36.68 16.17
C LEU A 413 41.72 -36.37 17.67
N LEU A 414 41.82 -35.09 18.03
CA LEU A 414 41.79 -34.64 19.43
C LEU A 414 40.41 -34.89 20.07
N ASN A 415 40.39 -35.51 21.24
CA ASN A 415 39.20 -35.73 22.05
C ASN A 415 38.71 -34.44 22.75
N GLU A 416 37.53 -34.47 23.36
CA GLU A 416 36.86 -33.30 23.97
C GLU A 416 37.74 -32.48 24.94
N ASP A 417 38.55 -33.13 25.77
CA ASP A 417 39.48 -32.46 26.69
C ASP A 417 40.90 -32.32 26.15
N GLU A 418 41.17 -32.69 24.90
CA GLU A 418 42.52 -32.62 24.34
C GLU A 418 42.72 -31.34 23.53
N GLU A 419 43.90 -30.75 23.69
CA GLU A 419 44.38 -29.61 22.89
C GLU A 419 45.82 -29.87 22.40
N LEU A 420 46.23 -29.18 21.33
CA LEU A 420 47.62 -29.22 20.88
C LEU A 420 48.50 -28.42 21.84
N TRP A 421 49.56 -29.05 22.32
CA TRP A 421 50.51 -28.43 23.23
C TRP A 421 51.75 -27.94 22.51
N LYS A 422 52.14 -26.69 22.80
CA LYS A 422 53.34 -26.08 22.23
C LYS A 422 54.54 -26.43 23.10
N LYS A 423 55.46 -27.24 22.59
CA LYS A 423 56.75 -27.48 23.24
C LYS A 423 57.74 -26.37 22.91
N GLU A 424 57.96 -25.49 23.86
CA GLU A 424 59.03 -24.49 23.77
C GLU A 424 60.39 -25.15 23.99
N LEU A 425 61.36 -24.77 23.16
CA LEU A 425 62.75 -25.19 23.31
C LEU A 425 63.62 -23.95 23.50
N ASP A 426 64.81 -24.16 24.06
CA ASP A 426 65.85 -23.13 24.09
C ASP A 426 66.18 -22.68 22.64
N PRO A 427 66.29 -21.36 22.39
CA PRO A 427 66.63 -20.81 21.07
C PRO A 427 67.83 -21.48 20.40
N LEU A 428 68.85 -21.89 21.17
CA LEU A 428 70.03 -22.58 20.63
C LEU A 428 69.66 -23.95 20.03
N VAL A 429 68.73 -24.67 20.66
CA VAL A 429 68.28 -25.99 20.18
C VAL A 429 67.39 -25.82 18.94
N GLU A 430 66.58 -24.77 18.88
CA GLU A 430 65.79 -24.47 17.69
C GLU A 430 66.68 -24.17 16.47
N GLU A 431 67.78 -23.44 16.65
CA GLU A 431 68.76 -23.17 15.59
C GLU A 431 69.45 -24.44 15.09
N LEU A 432 69.85 -25.33 16.00
CA LEU A 432 70.46 -26.62 15.67
C LEU A 432 69.52 -27.55 14.91
N LEU A 433 68.20 -27.48 15.17
CA LEU A 433 67.19 -28.26 14.45
C LEU A 433 66.89 -27.70 13.04
N LEU A 434 67.06 -26.39 12.84
CA LEU A 434 66.86 -25.73 11.54
C LEU A 434 68.08 -25.84 10.61
N THR A 435 69.25 -26.20 11.15
CA THR A 435 70.49 -26.33 10.37
C THR A 435 70.43 -27.60 9.49
N PRO A 436 70.41 -27.50 8.15
CA PRO A 436 70.37 -28.68 7.29
C PRO A 436 71.67 -29.50 7.48
N LYS A 437 71.53 -30.75 7.95
CA LYS A 437 72.66 -31.67 8.04
C LYS A 437 73.12 -32.02 6.61
N LEU A 438 74.39 -31.74 6.29
CA LEU A 438 75.05 -32.14 5.05
C LEU A 438 75.01 -33.67 4.89
N THR A 439 74.04 -34.21 4.17
CA THR A 439 74.13 -35.53 3.54
C THR A 439 74.52 -35.32 2.08
N LYS A 440 75.82 -35.39 1.79
CA LYS A 440 76.32 -35.55 0.42
C LYS A 440 76.00 -36.98 -0.05
N THR A 441 74.86 -37.16 -0.71
CA THR A 441 74.71 -38.27 -1.67
C THR A 441 74.91 -37.68 -3.06
N ILE A 442 76.02 -38.04 -3.69
CA ILE A 442 76.34 -37.68 -5.07
C ILE A 442 75.47 -38.55 -5.97
N THR A 443 74.35 -38.01 -6.44
CA THR A 443 73.81 -38.23 -7.80
C THR A 443 72.80 -37.13 -8.08
N GLY A 444 73.05 -36.38 -9.15
CA GLY A 444 72.41 -35.11 -9.41
C GLY A 444 70.95 -35.22 -9.84
N THR A 445 70.14 -34.26 -9.41
CA THR A 445 69.43 -33.32 -10.28
C THR A 445 68.73 -32.27 -9.40
N SER A 446 68.74 -31.04 -9.90
CA SER A 446 68.26 -29.82 -9.25
C SER A 446 66.84 -29.90 -8.66
N ARG A 447 66.63 -29.29 -7.48
CA ARG A 447 65.51 -28.34 -7.22
C ARG A 447 65.63 -27.70 -5.83
N GLY A 448 65.68 -26.37 -5.80
CA GLY A 448 65.26 -25.48 -4.70
C GLY A 448 66.01 -25.56 -3.38
N ALA A 449 66.69 -24.47 -2.99
CA ALA A 449 67.06 -24.27 -1.59
C ALA A 449 65.78 -24.28 -0.72
N PRO A 450 65.73 -25.05 0.38
CA PRO A 450 64.55 -25.05 1.23
C PRO A 450 64.48 -23.71 1.96
N ALA A 451 63.33 -23.04 1.86
CA ALA A 451 63.02 -21.92 2.74
C ALA A 451 63.11 -22.43 4.19
N VAL A 452 63.82 -21.72 5.06
CA VAL A 452 63.89 -22.03 6.49
C VAL A 452 62.50 -21.77 7.09
N SER A 453 61.65 -22.79 7.08
CA SER A 453 60.31 -22.72 7.68
C SER A 453 60.46 -22.79 9.20
N ARG A 454 59.86 -21.83 9.92
CA ARG A 454 59.77 -21.86 11.39
C ARG A 454 59.21 -23.21 11.85
N ARG A 455 59.80 -23.77 12.91
CA ARG A 455 59.36 -25.05 13.49
C ARG A 455 57.91 -24.94 13.97
N ASP A 456 57.11 -25.95 13.64
CA ASP A 456 55.82 -26.17 14.29
C ASP A 456 56.04 -26.66 15.73
N LYS A 457 55.77 -25.81 16.71
CA LYS A 457 55.94 -26.09 18.15
C LYS A 457 55.04 -27.23 18.64
N ASN A 458 53.97 -27.55 17.91
CA ASN A 458 53.04 -28.62 18.26
C ASN A 458 53.54 -30.00 17.81
N ARG A 459 54.53 -30.05 16.89
CA ARG A 459 55.11 -31.31 16.41
C ARG A 459 56.21 -31.83 17.33
N VAL A 460 56.25 -33.15 17.47
CA VAL A 460 57.27 -33.89 18.23
C VAL A 460 58.64 -33.62 17.62
N VAL A 461 59.60 -33.34 18.49
CA VAL A 461 60.98 -33.10 18.09
C VAL A 461 61.60 -34.43 17.66
N THR A 462 61.99 -34.52 16.39
CA THR A 462 62.74 -35.66 15.86
C THR A 462 64.17 -35.23 15.52
N CYS A 463 65.14 -36.11 15.77
CA CYS A 463 66.53 -35.88 15.42
C CYS A 463 67.10 -37.13 14.77
N THR A 464 67.62 -37.01 13.55
CA THR A 464 68.32 -38.09 12.85
C THR A 464 69.72 -38.29 13.42
N VAL A 465 69.99 -39.46 14.00
CA VAL A 465 71.32 -39.81 14.51
C VAL A 465 72.12 -40.49 13.40
N PRO A 466 73.29 -39.94 12.98
CA PRO A 466 74.11 -40.58 11.95
C PRO A 466 74.76 -41.88 12.46
N HIS A 467 74.83 -42.90 11.60
CA HIS A 467 75.28 -44.27 11.91
C HIS A 467 76.72 -44.40 12.46
N LEU A 468 77.54 -43.36 12.45
CA LEU A 468 78.97 -43.41 12.78
C LEU A 468 79.33 -43.10 14.25
N ARG A 469 78.38 -43.11 15.18
CA ARG A 469 78.68 -42.88 16.62
C ARG A 469 77.84 -43.73 17.57
N GLU A 470 78.29 -44.94 17.86
CA GLU A 470 77.68 -45.85 18.84
C GLU A 470 77.73 -45.37 20.31
N HIS A 471 78.45 -44.27 20.62
CA HIS A 471 78.58 -43.78 22.01
C HIS A 471 77.59 -42.69 22.45
N VAL A 472 76.59 -42.31 21.62
CA VAL A 472 75.68 -41.18 21.95
C VAL A 472 74.44 -41.60 22.76
N HIS A 473 74.20 -42.91 22.94
CA HIS A 473 73.00 -43.40 23.64
C HIS A 473 72.84 -42.91 25.09
N LYS A 474 73.93 -42.53 25.79
CA LYS A 474 73.87 -42.01 27.17
C LYS A 474 73.76 -40.48 27.30
N LEU A 475 74.11 -39.71 26.27
CA LEU A 475 74.10 -38.24 26.32
C LEU A 475 72.78 -37.62 25.86
N MET A 476 72.03 -38.27 24.97
CA MET A 476 70.73 -37.76 24.51
C MET A 476 69.60 -37.93 25.52
N PHE A 477 69.65 -38.96 26.38
CA PHE A 477 68.61 -39.17 27.41
C PHE A 477 68.54 -38.03 28.45
N CYS A 478 69.63 -37.30 28.68
CA CYS A 478 69.66 -36.14 29.60
C CYS A 478 69.15 -34.83 28.98
N VAL A 479 69.13 -34.67 27.66
CA VAL A 479 68.77 -33.39 27.01
C VAL A 479 67.29 -33.33 26.62
N PHE A 480 66.65 -34.49 26.43
CA PHE A 480 65.25 -34.57 25.99
C PHE A 480 64.26 -35.00 27.09
N SER A 481 64.75 -35.31 28.30
CA SER A 481 63.96 -35.61 29.50
C SER A 481 64.08 -34.46 30.51
N ALA A 482 63.39 -33.36 30.23
CA ALA A 482 62.97 -32.36 31.22
C ALA A 482 61.66 -31.74 30.74
#